data_AF-A0A6A6ND36-F1
#
_entry.id   AF-A0A6A6ND36-F1
#
_cell.length_a   1.000
_cell.length_b   1.000
_cell.length_c   1.000
_cell.angle_alpha   90.00
_cell.angle_beta   90.00
_cell.angle_gamma   90.00
#
_symmetry.space_group_name_H-M   'P 1'
#
loop_
_entity.id
_entity.type
_entity.pdbx_description
1 polymer ?
#
loop_
_entity_poly.entity_id
_entity_poly.type
_entity_poly.pdbx_seq_one_letter_code
_entity_poly.pdbx_strand_id
1 'polypeptide(L)'
;MVSDVKYYPVFREHCKPPCYMDEHYLPTLVTKILPELNSNRSITWVDWSAGGPHPARFLRKDVSEEFLNRIRNGINCTYNGSITKVCFLFARKFHPSTLEPLLRIAPALLATGVILSSYLKNISFNFHVTQFSVSATTAIPQAPSIKNETSVLPRVGLKEYLKVPTDAKHDMEDEELLWRASMVPRINQYPFDRVPKIAFLFLTKGPVLMAPLWEKFFKGHQGLYSIYVHSSPSYNESYPESPVFHGRRIPASVLFSSQACIPLFNFSTVYSYLMNSTKNFVEAYDLEGPVGRGRYSHHMSPEITIEQWRKGSQWFEMDRQLALEVISDQKYFPIFQKYCKGPCYADEHYLPTFVSMKHGKRNSNRTLTWVDWSRGGPHPARFIRTEVTVEFLERLRSGRKCEYNGNSSTTCFLFARKFMPTALDRLLRFAPKVMHFNR
;
A
#
# COMPACT_ATOMS: atom_id res chain seq x y z
N MET A 1 -1.05 1.22 16.36
CA MET A 1 -1.43 0.23 17.38
C MET A 1 -1.42 -1.19 16.84
N VAL A 2 -2.23 -1.50 15.82
CA VAL A 2 -2.38 -2.89 15.32
C VAL A 2 -1.08 -3.48 14.77
N SER A 3 -0.12 -2.65 14.33
CA SER A 3 1.16 -3.07 13.76
C SER A 3 2.37 -3.01 14.70
N ASP A 4 2.18 -2.85 16.01
CA ASP A 4 3.32 -2.83 16.93
C ASP A 4 3.92 -4.24 17.09
N VAL A 5 5.10 -4.42 16.49
CA VAL A 5 5.86 -5.69 16.54
C VAL A 5 6.93 -5.68 17.63
N LYS A 6 7.13 -4.55 18.33
CA LYS A 6 8.24 -4.38 19.28
C LYS A 6 7.77 -4.54 20.73
N TYR A 7 6.69 -3.87 21.12
CA TYR A 7 6.25 -3.85 22.53
C TYR A 7 5.09 -4.81 22.79
N TYR A 8 4.18 -4.99 21.83
CA TYR A 8 3.05 -5.92 21.98
C TYR A 8 3.47 -7.36 22.31
N PRO A 9 4.49 -7.98 21.65
CA PRO A 9 4.91 -9.33 22.02
C PRO A 9 5.44 -9.43 23.45
N VAL A 10 6.18 -8.42 23.92
CA VAL A 10 6.73 -8.35 25.29
C VAL A 10 5.58 -8.30 26.30
N PHE A 11 4.60 -7.44 26.07
CA PHE A 11 3.41 -7.36 26.91
C PHE A 11 2.60 -8.66 26.88
N ARG A 12 2.38 -9.24 25.70
CA ARG A 12 1.66 -10.51 25.55
C ARG A 12 2.31 -11.66 26.33
N GLU A 13 3.64 -11.70 26.38
CA GLU A 13 4.40 -12.78 27.04
C GLU A 13 4.57 -12.57 28.55
N HIS A 14 4.78 -11.31 28.98
CA HIS A 14 5.18 -11.00 30.34
C HIS A 14 4.13 -10.24 31.18
N CYS A 15 3.09 -9.66 30.57
CA CYS A 15 2.00 -8.99 31.30
C CYS A 15 1.06 -10.03 31.92
N LYS A 16 1.38 -10.43 33.14
CA LYS A 16 0.55 -11.29 33.99
C LYS A 16 0.11 -10.48 35.23
N PRO A 17 -1.03 -10.82 35.87
CA PRO A 17 -1.50 -10.11 37.05
C PRO A 17 -0.36 -9.84 38.06
N PRO A 18 -0.22 -8.60 38.56
CA PRO A 18 -1.19 -7.49 38.51
C PRO A 18 -1.16 -6.63 37.22
N CYS A 19 -0.48 -7.04 36.15
CA CYS A 19 -0.53 -6.40 34.84
C CYS A 19 -1.73 -6.88 34.02
N TYR A 20 -2.49 -5.94 33.46
CA TYR A 20 -3.63 -6.19 32.55
C TYR A 20 -3.39 -5.54 31.18
N MET A 21 -3.54 -6.32 30.11
CA MET A 21 -3.23 -5.90 28.74
C MET A 21 -4.07 -4.71 28.27
N ASP A 22 -5.36 -4.70 28.58
CA ASP A 22 -6.31 -3.65 28.25
C ASP A 22 -6.08 -2.34 29.05
N GLU A 23 -5.40 -2.42 30.19
CA GLU A 23 -5.10 -1.25 31.02
C GLU A 23 -3.67 -0.71 30.82
N HIS A 24 -2.67 -1.57 30.65
CA HIS A 24 -1.27 -1.17 30.75
C HIS A 24 -0.58 -1.03 29.39
N TYR A 25 -0.95 -1.83 28.39
CA TYR A 25 -0.23 -1.86 27.11
C TYR A 25 -0.33 -0.53 26.36
N LEU A 26 -1.56 -0.03 26.14
CA LEU A 26 -1.77 1.16 25.33
C LEU A 26 -1.17 2.43 25.98
N PRO A 27 -1.39 2.71 27.28
CA PRO A 27 -0.76 3.86 27.92
C PRO A 27 0.77 3.79 27.88
N THR A 28 1.35 2.60 28.12
CA THR A 28 2.81 2.42 28.05
C THR A 28 3.34 2.67 26.65
N LEU A 29 2.66 2.15 25.63
CA LEU A 29 3.06 2.31 24.23
C LEU A 29 3.05 3.78 23.81
N VAL A 30 1.97 4.51 24.12
CA VAL A 30 1.82 5.93 23.74
C VAL A 30 2.90 6.76 24.42
N THR A 31 3.15 6.55 25.72
CA THR A 31 4.21 7.26 26.46
C THR A 31 5.61 6.93 25.93
N LYS A 32 5.86 5.70 25.47
CA LYS A 32 7.15 5.29 24.90
C LYS A 32 7.42 5.86 23.51
N ILE A 33 6.39 5.94 22.65
CA ILE A 33 6.59 6.27 21.23
C ILE A 33 6.32 7.75 20.95
N LEU A 34 5.30 8.35 21.57
CA LEU A 34 4.84 9.71 21.28
C LEU A 34 4.50 10.48 22.57
N PRO A 35 5.46 10.66 23.50
CA PRO A 35 5.19 11.35 24.77
C PRO A 35 4.68 12.78 24.56
N GLU A 36 5.26 13.50 23.60
CA GLU A 36 4.92 14.91 23.31
C GLU A 36 3.52 15.09 22.69
N LEU A 37 2.93 14.02 22.12
CA LEU A 37 1.59 14.06 21.55
C LEU A 37 0.52 13.51 22.50
N ASN A 38 0.90 13.11 23.72
CA ASN A 38 -0.02 12.58 24.71
C ASN A 38 -0.38 13.66 25.73
N SER A 39 -1.68 13.97 25.86
CA SER A 39 -2.17 14.90 26.89
C SER A 39 -2.20 14.30 28.30
N ASN A 40 -1.83 13.02 28.44
CA ASN A 40 -1.93 12.20 29.66
C ASN A 40 -3.33 12.21 30.27
N ARG A 41 -4.37 12.43 29.44
CA ARG A 41 -5.76 12.50 29.84
C ARG A 41 -6.66 11.78 28.85
N SER A 42 -7.76 11.23 29.37
CA SER A 42 -8.81 10.62 28.55
C SER A 42 -9.92 11.63 28.29
N ILE A 43 -10.58 11.52 27.13
CA ILE A 43 -11.77 12.31 26.80
C ILE A 43 -13.01 11.90 27.59
N THR A 44 -12.94 10.80 28.36
CA THR A 44 -14.04 10.27 29.18
C THR A 44 -13.77 10.51 30.65
N TRP A 45 -14.69 11.20 31.32
CA TRP A 45 -14.69 11.37 32.76
C TRP A 45 -15.05 10.06 33.47
N VAL A 46 -14.30 9.77 34.52
CA VAL A 46 -14.46 8.64 35.43
C VAL A 46 -14.17 9.10 36.84
N ASP A 47 -14.87 8.53 37.82
CA ASP A 47 -14.62 8.79 39.23
C ASP A 47 -13.89 7.62 39.88
N TRP A 48 -12.69 7.89 40.38
CA TRP A 48 -11.83 6.94 41.09
C TRP A 48 -11.75 7.21 42.60
N SER A 49 -12.54 8.15 43.12
CA SER A 49 -12.52 8.53 44.54
C SER A 49 -12.78 7.36 45.50
N ALA A 50 -13.49 6.33 45.05
CA ALA A 50 -13.79 5.12 45.83
C ALA A 50 -12.59 4.16 46.00
N GLY A 51 -11.46 4.37 45.31
CA GLY A 51 -10.21 3.64 45.55
C GLY A 51 -10.19 2.15 45.16
N GLY A 52 -11.08 1.70 44.26
CA GLY A 52 -11.16 0.30 43.80
C GLY A 52 -10.53 0.02 42.42
N PRO A 53 -10.53 -1.25 41.95
CA PRO A 53 -10.00 -1.63 40.63
C PRO A 53 -10.86 -1.10 39.46
N HIS A 54 -12.03 -0.56 39.75
CA HIS A 54 -12.93 0.02 38.76
C HIS A 54 -13.48 1.36 39.24
N PRO A 55 -13.79 2.29 38.32
CA PRO A 55 -14.37 3.57 38.70
C PRO A 55 -15.79 3.41 39.25
N ALA A 56 -16.17 4.35 40.10
CA ALA A 56 -17.45 4.38 40.80
C ALA A 56 -18.64 4.33 39.83
N ARG A 57 -19.72 3.65 40.24
CA ARG A 57 -20.97 3.54 39.48
C ARG A 57 -22.00 4.50 40.04
N PHE A 58 -22.58 5.33 39.18
CA PHE A 58 -23.61 6.30 39.53
C PHE A 58 -25.00 5.70 39.37
N LEU A 59 -25.85 5.88 40.38
CA LEU A 59 -27.25 5.49 40.41
C LEU A 59 -28.15 6.73 40.21
N ARG A 60 -29.46 6.51 40.13
CA ARG A 60 -30.46 7.56 39.87
C ARG A 60 -30.30 8.75 40.83
N LYS A 61 -30.05 8.47 42.11
CA LYS A 61 -29.92 9.48 43.18
C LYS A 61 -28.67 10.37 43.05
N ASP A 62 -27.66 9.92 42.32
CA ASP A 62 -26.38 10.61 42.20
C ASP A 62 -26.38 11.62 41.03
N VAL A 63 -27.42 11.58 40.18
CA VAL A 63 -27.53 12.47 39.01
C VAL A 63 -28.35 13.71 39.36
N SER A 64 -27.66 14.84 39.50
CA SER A 64 -28.23 16.18 39.66
C SER A 64 -27.62 17.16 38.66
N GLU A 65 -28.26 18.32 38.48
CA GLU A 65 -27.73 19.38 37.62
C GLU A 65 -26.38 19.90 38.13
N GLU A 66 -26.24 20.07 39.44
CA GLU A 66 -24.98 20.45 40.10
C GLU A 66 -23.87 19.44 39.81
N PHE A 67 -24.17 18.15 39.95
CA PHE A 67 -23.22 17.08 39.65
C PHE A 67 -22.74 17.12 38.20
N LEU A 68 -23.66 17.27 37.24
CA LEU A 68 -23.32 17.33 35.82
C LEU A 68 -22.56 18.62 35.46
N ASN A 69 -22.91 19.76 36.07
CA ASN A 69 -22.17 21.01 35.89
C ASN A 69 -20.75 20.93 36.47
N ARG A 70 -20.57 20.26 37.60
CA ARG A 70 -19.23 19.98 38.16
C ARG A 70 -18.40 19.13 37.21
N ILE A 71 -18.97 18.11 36.58
CA ILE A 71 -18.26 17.29 35.59
C ILE A 71 -17.88 18.11 34.35
N ARG A 72 -18.80 18.94 33.85
CA ARG A 72 -18.60 19.71 32.61
C ARG A 72 -17.66 20.89 32.76
N ASN A 73 -17.70 21.58 33.89
CA ASN A 73 -17.07 22.90 34.07
C ASN A 73 -16.18 23.02 35.33
N GLY A 74 -16.10 21.97 36.17
CA GLY A 74 -15.44 22.03 37.47
C GLY A 74 -13.93 21.84 37.43
N ILE A 75 -13.34 21.53 36.27
CA ILE A 75 -11.91 21.27 36.12
C ILE A 75 -11.38 22.11 34.96
N ASN A 76 -10.22 22.75 35.16
CA ASN A 76 -9.48 23.41 34.09
C ASN A 76 -8.46 22.44 33.49
N CYS A 77 -8.34 22.42 32.17
CA CYS A 77 -7.38 21.64 31.42
C CYS A 77 -6.84 22.43 30.23
N THR A 78 -5.85 21.87 29.55
CA THR A 78 -5.20 22.51 28.42
C THR A 78 -5.66 21.87 27.12
N TYR A 79 -6.08 22.70 26.16
CA TYR A 79 -6.38 22.30 24.79
C TYR A 79 -5.60 23.22 23.84
N ASN A 80 -4.70 22.63 23.03
CA ASN A 80 -3.79 23.37 22.12
C ASN A 80 -3.08 24.55 22.80
N GLY A 81 -2.58 24.35 24.02
CA GLY A 81 -1.86 25.38 24.81
C GLY A 81 -2.77 26.39 25.53
N SER A 82 -4.07 26.40 25.26
CA SER A 82 -5.02 27.30 25.93
C SER A 82 -5.75 26.60 27.08
N ILE A 83 -6.02 27.35 28.16
CA ILE A 83 -6.81 26.84 29.30
C ILE A 83 -8.29 26.79 28.89
N THR A 84 -8.93 25.64 29.09
CA THR A 84 -10.36 25.40 28.85
C THR A 84 -11.00 24.66 30.01
N LYS A 85 -12.32 24.82 30.16
CA LYS A 85 -13.14 24.05 31.11
C LYS A 85 -13.68 22.76 30.53
N VAL A 86 -13.66 22.61 29.20
CA VAL A 86 -14.17 21.43 28.49
C VAL A 86 -13.11 20.34 28.48
N CYS A 87 -13.02 19.60 29.58
CA CYS A 87 -11.97 18.59 29.77
C CYS A 87 -12.38 17.17 29.38
N PHE A 88 -13.69 16.91 29.37
CA PHE A 88 -14.24 15.61 29.06
C PHE A 88 -15.44 15.77 28.13
N LEU A 89 -15.51 14.92 27.10
CA LEU A 89 -16.62 14.86 26.15
C LEU A 89 -17.65 13.80 26.55
N PHE A 90 -17.19 12.79 27.29
CA PHE A 90 -18.00 11.67 27.74
C PHE A 90 -17.87 11.50 29.24
N ALA A 91 -18.84 10.84 29.85
CA ALA A 91 -18.77 10.36 31.23
C ALA A 91 -19.29 8.92 31.27
N ARG A 92 -18.67 8.04 32.05
CA ARG A 92 -19.04 6.61 32.09
C ARG A 92 -19.43 6.13 33.48
N LYS A 93 -19.89 4.87 33.54
CA LYS A 93 -20.35 4.14 34.76
C LYS A 93 -21.69 4.61 35.33
N PHE A 94 -22.57 5.10 34.46
CA PHE A 94 -23.97 5.39 34.81
C PHE A 94 -24.82 4.12 34.72
N HIS A 95 -25.52 3.76 35.81
CA HIS A 95 -26.48 2.65 35.84
C HIS A 95 -27.70 2.97 34.94
N PRO A 96 -28.35 2.00 34.28
CA PRO A 96 -29.55 2.27 33.46
C PRO A 96 -30.64 3.12 34.13
N SER A 97 -30.77 3.03 35.45
CA SER A 97 -31.67 3.86 36.27
C SER A 97 -31.40 5.38 36.18
N THR A 98 -30.24 5.81 35.70
CA THR A 98 -29.90 7.23 35.50
C THR A 98 -30.44 7.79 34.18
N LEU A 99 -30.96 6.96 33.29
CA LEU A 99 -31.39 7.40 31.96
C LEU A 99 -32.46 8.50 32.05
N GLU A 100 -33.49 8.29 32.87
CA GLU A 100 -34.58 9.25 33.04
C GLU A 100 -34.12 10.61 33.59
N PRO A 101 -33.37 10.71 34.73
CA PRO A 101 -32.88 12.01 35.18
C PRO A 101 -31.90 12.65 34.19
N LEU A 102 -31.07 11.88 33.47
CA LEU A 102 -30.19 12.41 32.44
C LEU A 102 -30.97 13.04 31.28
N LEU A 103 -31.99 12.36 30.76
CA LEU A 103 -32.85 12.89 29.68
C LEU A 103 -33.62 14.13 30.13
N ARG A 104 -34.01 14.20 31.41
CA ARG A 104 -34.67 15.37 31.98
C ARG A 104 -33.75 16.59 32.08
N ILE A 105 -32.49 16.39 32.48
CA ILE A 105 -31.55 17.50 32.78
C ILE A 105 -30.75 17.94 31.54
N ALA A 106 -30.43 17.01 30.62
CA ALA A 106 -29.57 17.28 29.46
C ALA A 106 -30.04 18.46 28.58
N PRO A 107 -31.34 18.65 28.26
CA PRO A 107 -31.78 19.77 27.45
C PRO A 107 -31.45 21.14 28.06
N ALA A 108 -31.66 21.33 29.37
CA ALA A 108 -31.34 22.59 30.06
C ALA A 108 -29.83 22.87 30.07
N LEU A 109 -29.03 21.84 30.28
CA LEU A 109 -27.57 21.91 30.30
C LEU A 109 -26.94 22.12 28.91
N LEU A 110 -27.55 21.58 27.85
CA LEU A 110 -27.02 21.66 26.50
C LEU A 110 -27.56 22.89 25.73
N ALA A 111 -28.78 23.35 26.02
CA ALA A 111 -29.35 24.56 25.41
C ALA A 111 -28.60 25.83 25.80
N THR A 112 -28.08 25.91 27.03
CA THR A 112 -27.21 27.01 27.49
C THR A 112 -25.84 27.04 26.80
N GLY A 113 -25.42 25.96 26.13
CA GLY A 113 -24.18 25.90 25.35
C GLY A 113 -24.29 26.42 23.92
N VAL A 114 -25.51 26.54 23.36
CA VAL A 114 -25.71 26.98 21.96
C VAL A 114 -25.44 28.48 21.78
N ILE A 115 -25.57 29.27 22.85
CA ILE A 115 -25.27 30.71 22.84
C ILE A 115 -23.74 30.99 22.79
N LEU A 116 -22.89 29.99 23.08
CA LEU A 116 -21.42 30.10 22.97
C LEU A 116 -20.84 29.52 21.66
N SER A 117 -21.66 29.19 20.65
CA SER A 117 -21.16 28.62 19.39
C SER A 117 -20.51 29.64 18.43
N SER A 118 -20.49 30.93 18.75
CA SER A 118 -19.86 31.95 17.90
C SER A 118 -18.32 31.84 17.80
N TYR A 119 -17.68 30.98 18.60
CA TYR A 119 -16.22 30.78 18.59
C TYR A 119 -15.72 29.46 17.98
N LEU A 120 -16.61 28.58 17.51
CA LEU A 120 -16.24 27.37 16.76
C LEU A 120 -16.72 27.51 15.30
N LYS A 121 -15.95 28.20 14.46
CA LYS A 121 -16.13 28.08 13.01
C LYS A 121 -15.87 26.61 12.62
N ASN A 122 -16.87 26.00 11.98
CA ASN A 122 -16.90 24.68 11.33
C ASN A 122 -17.30 23.45 12.14
N ILE A 123 -18.38 23.50 12.92
CA ILE A 123 -19.18 22.28 13.16
C ILE A 123 -20.67 22.61 13.09
N SER A 124 -21.33 22.24 11.98
CA SER A 124 -22.79 22.26 11.85
C SER A 124 -23.37 20.93 12.35
N PHE A 125 -23.91 20.92 13.57
CA PHE A 125 -24.77 19.83 14.04
C PHE A 125 -26.23 20.21 13.80
N ASN A 126 -26.85 19.65 12.76
CA ASN A 126 -28.30 19.70 12.58
C ASN A 126 -28.95 18.71 13.55
N PHE A 127 -29.32 19.18 14.75
CA PHE A 127 -30.23 18.47 15.63
C PHE A 127 -31.67 18.91 15.31
N HIS A 128 -32.35 18.19 14.40
CA HIS A 128 -33.80 18.27 14.29
C HIS A 128 -34.43 17.52 15.45
N VAL A 129 -34.68 18.22 16.56
CA VAL A 129 -35.64 17.75 17.56
C VAL A 129 -37.02 18.10 17.03
N THR A 130 -37.64 17.17 16.32
CA THR A 130 -39.07 17.26 16.02
C THR A 130 -39.83 17.21 17.35
N GLN A 131 -40.55 18.28 17.68
CA GLN A 131 -41.55 18.28 18.74
C GLN A 131 -42.54 17.15 18.45
N PHE A 132 -42.47 16.07 19.22
CA PHE A 132 -43.54 15.07 19.25
C PHE A 132 -44.68 15.63 20.09
N SER A 133 -45.69 16.21 19.43
CA SER A 133 -47.02 16.39 19.99
C SER A 133 -47.73 15.03 19.98
N VAL A 134 -47.95 14.47 21.17
CA VAL A 134 -48.75 13.24 21.33
C VAL A 134 -50.22 13.63 21.32
N SER A 135 -50.83 13.64 20.14
CA SER A 135 -52.29 13.57 20.01
C SER A 135 -52.68 12.11 19.83
N ALA A 136 -53.23 11.52 20.89
CA ALA A 136 -53.75 10.15 20.88
C ALA A 136 -54.97 10.08 19.96
N THR A 137 -54.82 9.46 18.79
CA THR A 137 -55.95 8.92 18.04
C THR A 137 -55.60 7.50 17.58
N THR A 138 -56.39 6.57 18.09
CA THR A 138 -56.36 5.14 17.83
C THR A 138 -56.88 4.85 16.42
N ALA A 139 -55.98 4.52 15.50
CA ALA A 139 -56.27 3.68 14.33
C ALA A 139 -54.97 3.09 13.82
N ILE A 140 -54.81 1.77 13.93
CA ILE A 140 -53.65 1.02 13.42
C ILE A 140 -53.88 0.77 11.93
N PRO A 141 -53.07 1.32 11.00
CA PRO A 141 -53.06 0.84 9.63
C PRO A 141 -52.20 -0.44 9.58
N GLN A 142 -52.77 -1.53 9.08
CA GLN A 142 -52.01 -2.75 8.80
C GLN A 142 -50.93 -2.45 7.75
N ALA A 143 -49.67 -2.70 8.10
CA ALA A 143 -48.55 -2.58 7.19
C ALA A 143 -48.63 -3.66 6.08
N PRO A 144 -48.30 -3.33 4.82
CA PRO A 144 -48.21 -4.34 3.78
C PRO A 144 -47.06 -5.31 4.08
N SER A 145 -47.33 -6.59 3.87
CA SER A 145 -46.36 -7.69 4.01
C SER A 145 -45.14 -7.47 3.11
N ILE A 146 -44.10 -6.85 3.65
CA ILE A 146 -42.75 -6.87 3.07
C ILE A 146 -42.24 -8.31 3.22
N LYS A 147 -42.11 -9.03 2.11
CA LYS A 147 -41.32 -10.26 2.08
C LYS A 147 -39.88 -9.87 2.44
N ASN A 148 -39.46 -10.22 3.65
CA ASN A 148 -38.07 -10.12 4.06
C ASN A 148 -37.26 -11.14 3.23
N GLU A 149 -36.81 -10.73 2.05
CA GLU A 149 -35.52 -11.19 1.57
C GLU A 149 -34.47 -10.54 2.48
N THR A 150 -34.23 -11.16 3.63
CA THR A 150 -32.96 -10.98 4.32
C THR A 150 -31.88 -11.51 3.39
N SER A 151 -31.37 -10.65 2.50
CA SER A 151 -30.05 -10.83 1.91
C SER A 151 -29.06 -10.72 3.06
N VAL A 152 -28.84 -11.83 3.77
CA VAL A 152 -27.76 -11.96 4.72
C VAL A 152 -26.49 -11.71 3.90
N LEU A 153 -25.95 -10.48 3.99
CA LEU A 153 -24.65 -10.16 3.43
C LEU A 153 -23.69 -11.24 3.94
N PRO A 154 -23.13 -12.10 3.06
CA PRO A 154 -22.29 -13.19 3.51
C PRO A 154 -21.13 -12.57 4.27
N ARG A 155 -20.94 -13.00 5.52
CA ARG A 155 -19.85 -12.52 6.37
C ARG A 155 -18.52 -12.90 5.69
N VAL A 156 -17.93 -11.94 4.98
CA VAL A 156 -16.67 -12.15 4.27
C VAL A 156 -15.55 -12.23 5.31
N GLY A 157 -15.04 -13.44 5.52
CA GLY A 157 -13.88 -13.65 6.40
C GLY A 157 -12.62 -12.98 5.84
N LEU A 158 -11.65 -12.66 6.70
CA LEU A 158 -10.41 -11.97 6.32
C LEU A 158 -9.66 -12.66 5.16
N LYS A 159 -9.68 -14.00 5.12
CA LYS A 159 -9.08 -14.78 4.03
C LYS A 159 -9.73 -14.49 2.68
N GLU A 160 -11.05 -14.32 2.67
CA GLU A 160 -11.81 -14.01 1.46
C GLU A 160 -11.66 -12.55 1.06
N TYR A 161 -11.62 -11.64 2.02
CA TYR A 161 -11.33 -10.22 1.79
C TYR A 161 -9.94 -9.98 1.17
N LEU A 162 -8.96 -10.80 1.57
CA LEU A 162 -7.57 -10.70 1.08
C LEU A 162 -7.31 -11.50 -0.20
N LYS A 163 -8.27 -12.29 -0.69
CA LYS A 163 -8.14 -12.90 -2.02
C LYS A 163 -8.19 -11.79 -3.05
N VAL A 164 -7.20 -11.80 -3.95
CA VAL A 164 -7.25 -10.95 -5.14
C VAL A 164 -8.44 -11.41 -5.98
N PRO A 165 -9.39 -10.52 -6.32
CA PRO A 165 -10.49 -10.85 -7.22
C PRO A 165 -9.94 -11.48 -8.50
N THR A 166 -10.62 -12.51 -9.00
CA THR A 166 -10.22 -13.20 -10.24
C THR A 166 -10.33 -12.30 -11.47
N ASP A 167 -11.18 -11.28 -11.41
CA ASP A 167 -11.25 -10.21 -12.39
C ASP A 167 -10.44 -9.00 -11.90
N ALA A 168 -9.47 -8.55 -12.70
CA ALA A 168 -8.64 -7.38 -12.39
C ALA A 168 -9.37 -6.05 -12.64
N LYS A 169 -10.63 -6.10 -13.10
CA LYS A 169 -11.47 -4.91 -13.30
C LYS A 169 -11.96 -4.37 -11.96
N HIS A 170 -11.78 -3.07 -11.78
CA HIS A 170 -12.34 -2.27 -10.69
C HIS A 170 -12.83 -0.94 -11.26
N ASP A 171 -13.65 -0.25 -10.49
CA ASP A 171 -14.18 1.09 -10.74
C ASP A 171 -13.39 2.19 -10.01
N MET A 172 -12.34 1.83 -9.26
CA MET A 172 -11.49 2.78 -8.54
C MET A 172 -10.66 3.67 -9.48
N GLU A 173 -10.54 4.94 -9.15
CA GLU A 173 -9.62 5.91 -9.78
C GLU A 173 -8.14 5.64 -9.41
N ASP A 174 -7.20 6.25 -10.14
CA ASP A 174 -5.75 6.09 -9.88
C ASP A 174 -5.37 6.54 -8.45
N GLU A 175 -5.96 7.63 -7.95
CA GLU A 175 -5.75 8.10 -6.57
C GLU A 175 -6.27 7.11 -5.54
N GLU A 176 -7.43 6.49 -5.79
CA GLU A 176 -8.03 5.50 -4.90
C GLU A 176 -7.24 4.20 -4.90
N LEU A 177 -6.74 3.77 -6.05
CA LEU A 177 -5.82 2.64 -6.18
C LEU A 177 -4.53 2.88 -5.42
N LEU A 178 -3.93 4.07 -5.58
CA LEU A 178 -2.70 4.45 -4.90
C LEU A 178 -2.91 4.46 -3.39
N TRP A 179 -4.01 5.08 -2.93
CA TRP A 179 -4.39 5.11 -1.53
C TRP A 179 -4.61 3.70 -0.99
N ARG A 180 -5.38 2.86 -1.69
CA ARG A 180 -5.62 1.46 -1.31
C ARG A 180 -4.34 0.65 -1.24
N ALA A 181 -3.43 0.82 -2.19
CA ALA A 181 -2.16 0.12 -2.21
C ALA A 181 -1.19 0.59 -1.11
N SER A 182 -1.37 1.82 -0.59
CA SER A 182 -0.66 2.32 0.58
C SER A 182 -1.17 1.71 1.91
N MET A 183 -2.40 1.20 1.96
CA MET A 183 -3.02 0.62 3.16
C MET A 183 -2.55 -0.80 3.51
N VAL A 184 -1.28 -1.14 3.27
CA VAL A 184 -0.76 -2.49 3.53
C VAL A 184 -0.26 -2.62 4.98
N PRO A 185 -0.67 -3.68 5.72
CA PRO A 185 -0.16 -3.93 7.06
C PRO A 185 1.37 -4.05 7.07
N ARG A 186 2.04 -3.35 7.99
CA ARG A 186 3.49 -3.47 8.22
C ARG A 186 3.90 -4.70 9.03
N ILE A 187 2.93 -5.55 9.39
CA ILE A 187 3.19 -6.81 10.10
C ILE A 187 3.60 -7.85 9.06
N ASN A 188 4.82 -8.36 9.17
CA ASN A 188 5.36 -9.35 8.24
C ASN A 188 4.70 -10.73 8.39
N GLN A 189 4.12 -11.01 9.56
CA GLN A 189 3.41 -12.26 9.85
C GLN A 189 1.94 -12.15 9.47
N TYR A 190 1.49 -13.07 8.64
CA TYR A 190 0.08 -13.21 8.28
C TYR A 190 -0.59 -14.22 9.23
N PRO A 191 -1.89 -14.06 9.54
CA PRO A 191 -2.64 -15.02 10.34
C PRO A 191 -2.94 -16.34 9.60
N PHE A 192 -2.26 -16.60 8.49
CA PHE A 192 -2.40 -17.78 7.65
C PHE A 192 -1.15 -17.95 6.77
N ASP A 193 -0.89 -19.18 6.35
CA ASP A 193 0.24 -19.48 5.46
C ASP A 193 0.03 -18.83 4.09
N ARG A 194 1.06 -18.12 3.64
CA ARG A 194 1.11 -17.52 2.30
C ARG A 194 2.31 -18.07 1.56
N VAL A 195 2.07 -18.46 0.32
CA VAL A 195 3.14 -18.74 -0.63
C VAL A 195 3.57 -17.41 -1.27
N PRO A 196 4.84 -17.00 -1.16
CA PRO A 196 5.35 -15.84 -1.88
C PRO A 196 5.10 -15.96 -3.39
N LYS A 197 4.80 -14.84 -4.04
CA LYS A 197 4.53 -14.81 -5.48
C LYS A 197 5.33 -13.72 -6.15
N ILE A 198 5.72 -13.96 -7.40
CA ILE A 198 6.27 -12.93 -8.27
C ILE A 198 5.14 -12.27 -9.06
N ALA A 199 5.05 -10.94 -9.00
CA ALA A 199 4.16 -10.17 -9.85
C ALA A 199 4.91 -9.73 -11.11
N PHE A 200 4.39 -10.12 -12.28
CA PHE A 200 4.90 -9.70 -13.58
C PHE A 200 3.99 -8.64 -14.18
N LEU A 201 4.54 -7.48 -14.53
CA LEU A 201 3.84 -6.41 -15.23
C LEU A 201 4.35 -6.31 -16.67
N PHE A 202 3.47 -6.54 -17.64
CA PHE A 202 3.75 -6.40 -19.06
C PHE A 202 3.12 -5.11 -19.58
N LEU A 203 3.94 -4.22 -20.15
CA LEU A 203 3.49 -2.96 -20.73
C LEU A 203 3.50 -3.07 -22.25
N THR A 204 2.38 -3.00 -22.95
CA THR A 204 2.32 -3.34 -24.38
C THR A 204 1.56 -2.29 -25.18
N LYS A 205 1.94 -2.07 -26.45
CA LYS A 205 1.19 -1.20 -27.37
C LYS A 205 0.10 -1.95 -28.16
N GLY A 206 0.12 -3.28 -28.10
CA GLY A 206 -0.71 -4.23 -28.83
C GLY A 206 -0.56 -5.61 -28.17
N PRO A 207 -0.65 -6.74 -28.90
CA PRO A 207 -0.55 -8.06 -28.28
C PRO A 207 0.83 -8.31 -27.66
N VAL A 208 0.88 -9.23 -26.69
CA VAL A 208 2.15 -9.71 -26.09
C VAL A 208 2.83 -10.63 -27.11
N LEU A 209 3.69 -10.07 -27.96
CA LEU A 209 4.29 -10.80 -29.10
C LEU A 209 5.08 -12.05 -28.71
N MET A 210 5.68 -12.07 -27.52
CA MET A 210 6.42 -13.21 -26.98
C MET A 210 5.55 -14.16 -26.14
N ALA A 211 4.22 -14.02 -26.15
CA ALA A 211 3.30 -14.81 -25.32
C ALA A 211 3.56 -16.33 -25.38
N PRO A 212 3.76 -16.96 -26.55
CA PRO A 212 4.02 -18.41 -26.61
C PRO A 212 5.29 -18.84 -25.85
N LEU A 213 6.30 -17.98 -25.77
CA LEU A 213 7.52 -18.26 -25.01
C LEU A 213 7.26 -18.12 -23.50
N TRP A 214 6.55 -17.07 -23.11
CA TRP A 214 6.17 -16.83 -21.72
C TRP A 214 5.22 -17.91 -21.18
N GLU A 215 4.31 -18.44 -21.99
CA GLU A 215 3.46 -19.58 -21.63
C GLU A 215 4.29 -20.80 -21.24
N LYS A 216 5.31 -21.14 -22.03
CA LYS A 216 6.23 -22.23 -21.70
C LYS A 216 7.00 -21.94 -20.41
N PHE A 217 7.40 -20.70 -20.18
CA PHE A 217 8.07 -20.29 -18.96
C PHE A 217 7.17 -20.48 -17.72
N PHE A 218 5.89 -20.11 -17.78
CA PHE A 218 4.97 -20.18 -16.64
C PHE A 218 4.30 -21.54 -16.42
N LYS A 219 4.39 -22.45 -17.39
CA LYS A 219 3.68 -23.74 -17.37
C LYS A 219 4.12 -24.60 -16.18
N GLY A 220 3.16 -24.94 -15.31
CA GLY A 220 3.37 -25.84 -14.16
C GLY A 220 3.66 -25.12 -12.84
N HIS A 221 3.72 -23.79 -12.84
CA HIS A 221 4.07 -22.97 -11.67
C HIS A 221 2.88 -22.14 -11.15
N GLN A 222 1.64 -22.59 -11.43
CA GLN A 222 0.43 -21.90 -11.00
C GLN A 222 0.43 -21.71 -9.48
N GLY A 223 0.15 -20.48 -9.04
CA GLY A 223 0.16 -20.12 -7.62
C GLY A 223 1.45 -19.44 -7.16
N LEU A 224 2.57 -19.53 -7.90
CA LEU A 224 3.84 -18.86 -7.58
C LEU A 224 4.01 -17.49 -8.27
N TYR A 225 3.07 -17.11 -9.12
CA TYR A 225 3.13 -15.85 -9.85
C TYR A 225 1.76 -15.21 -10.00
N SER A 226 1.77 -13.92 -10.37
CA SER A 226 0.61 -13.16 -10.84
C SER A 226 1.06 -12.33 -12.04
N ILE A 227 0.20 -12.22 -13.05
CA ILE A 227 0.49 -11.51 -14.29
C ILE A 227 -0.50 -10.37 -14.43
N TYR A 228 0.01 -9.21 -14.81
CA TYR A 228 -0.75 -8.01 -15.14
C TYR A 228 -0.29 -7.51 -16.50
N VAL A 229 -1.23 -7.22 -17.38
CA VAL A 229 -0.95 -6.72 -18.73
C VAL A 229 -1.58 -5.34 -18.86
N HIS A 230 -0.74 -4.32 -18.94
CA HIS A 230 -1.14 -2.98 -19.29
C HIS A 230 -0.94 -2.77 -20.78
N SER A 231 -2.00 -2.40 -21.49
CA SER A 231 -1.98 -2.21 -22.95
C SER A 231 -2.34 -0.77 -23.31
N SER A 232 -1.88 -0.28 -24.46
CA SER A 232 -2.32 1.03 -24.98
C SER A 232 -3.85 1.15 -25.01
N PRO A 233 -4.43 2.30 -24.60
CA PRO A 233 -5.87 2.58 -24.73
C PRO A 233 -6.39 2.41 -26.15
N SER A 234 -5.56 2.72 -27.14
CA SER A 234 -5.90 2.61 -28.57
C SER A 234 -5.96 1.17 -29.10
N TYR A 235 -5.58 0.17 -28.30
CA TYR A 235 -5.60 -1.23 -28.71
C TYR A 235 -6.94 -1.89 -28.35
N ASN A 236 -7.84 -2.01 -29.33
CA ASN A 236 -9.21 -2.50 -29.14
C ASN A 236 -9.45 -3.97 -29.53
N GLU A 237 -8.40 -4.75 -29.80
CA GLU A 237 -8.58 -6.17 -30.11
C GLU A 237 -8.89 -7.01 -28.87
N SER A 238 -9.68 -8.07 -29.11
CA SER A 238 -10.12 -9.06 -28.14
C SER A 238 -8.95 -9.77 -27.46
N TYR A 239 -9.22 -10.27 -26.25
CA TYR A 239 -8.31 -11.00 -25.38
C TYR A 239 -7.32 -11.88 -26.15
N PRO A 240 -6.02 -11.90 -25.76
CA PRO A 240 -5.13 -12.92 -26.31
C PRO A 240 -5.74 -14.30 -26.01
N GLU A 241 -5.80 -15.18 -27.01
CA GLU A 241 -6.24 -16.59 -26.88
C GLU A 241 -5.38 -17.41 -25.89
N SER A 242 -4.36 -16.77 -25.31
CA SER A 242 -3.45 -17.37 -24.33
C SER A 242 -4.13 -17.58 -22.97
N PRO A 243 -4.16 -18.82 -22.45
CA PRO A 243 -4.72 -19.13 -21.13
C PRO A 243 -4.03 -18.38 -19.98
N VAL A 244 -2.75 -18.04 -20.14
CA VAL A 244 -1.93 -17.42 -19.09
C VAL A 244 -2.20 -15.91 -18.97
N PHE A 245 -2.54 -15.25 -20.07
CA PHE A 245 -2.82 -13.81 -20.12
C PHE A 245 -4.33 -13.48 -20.07
N HIS A 246 -5.20 -14.48 -20.14
CA HIS A 246 -6.65 -14.31 -20.09
C HIS A 246 -7.12 -13.62 -18.80
N GLY A 247 -7.95 -12.57 -18.93
CA GLY A 247 -8.48 -11.81 -17.79
C GLY A 247 -7.45 -10.97 -17.00
N ARG A 248 -6.20 -10.84 -17.49
CA ARG A 248 -5.11 -10.14 -16.78
C ARG A 248 -4.89 -8.68 -17.22
N ARG A 249 -5.76 -8.13 -18.07
CA ARG A 249 -5.60 -6.79 -18.66
C ARG A 249 -6.06 -5.71 -17.68
N ILE A 250 -5.22 -4.70 -17.44
CA ILE A 250 -5.56 -3.49 -16.70
C ILE A 250 -5.78 -2.36 -17.72
N PRO A 251 -6.97 -1.72 -17.75
CA PRO A 251 -7.20 -0.55 -18.58
C PRO A 251 -6.53 0.67 -17.93
N ALA A 252 -5.65 1.36 -18.65
CA ALA A 252 -5.05 2.61 -18.17
C ALA A 252 -4.40 3.41 -19.31
N SER A 253 -4.11 4.68 -19.03
CA SER A 253 -3.63 5.68 -20.00
C SER A 253 -2.15 5.50 -20.38
N VAL A 254 -1.92 5.48 -21.70
CA VAL A 254 -0.65 5.52 -22.48
C VAL A 254 0.68 5.30 -21.74
N LEU A 255 1.39 4.18 -22.03
CA LEU A 255 2.82 4.01 -21.71
C LEU A 255 3.62 3.09 -22.67
N PHE A 256 4.95 3.10 -22.57
CA PHE A 256 5.95 2.55 -23.52
C PHE A 256 6.16 1.00 -23.44
N SER A 257 6.56 0.42 -24.59
CA SER A 257 6.39 -1.00 -24.96
C SER A 257 7.46 -2.00 -24.45
N SER A 258 6.98 -3.12 -23.87
CA SER A 258 7.67 -4.32 -23.35
C SER A 258 7.50 -5.57 -24.23
N GLN A 259 7.07 -5.46 -25.48
CA GLN A 259 6.74 -6.62 -26.34
C GLN A 259 7.93 -7.52 -26.76
N ALA A 260 9.15 -7.19 -26.32
CA ALA A 260 10.40 -7.70 -26.89
C ALA A 260 11.38 -8.26 -25.85
N CYS A 261 10.89 -8.59 -24.65
CA CYS A 261 11.69 -9.19 -23.58
C CYS A 261 11.49 -10.71 -23.53
N ILE A 262 12.56 -11.44 -23.18
CA ILE A 262 12.54 -12.90 -23.02
C ILE A 262 13.15 -13.31 -21.67
N PRO A 263 12.68 -14.41 -21.06
CA PRO A 263 13.39 -15.10 -19.99
C PRO A 263 14.67 -15.78 -20.50
N LEU A 264 15.73 -15.76 -19.70
CA LEU A 264 17.00 -16.45 -19.97
C LEU A 264 17.11 -17.80 -19.23
N PHE A 265 16.32 -18.01 -18.19
CA PHE A 265 16.32 -19.19 -17.32
C PHE A 265 14.89 -19.69 -17.10
N ASN A 266 14.73 -20.95 -16.65
CA ASN A 266 13.42 -21.50 -16.31
C ASN A 266 12.82 -20.83 -15.06
N PHE A 267 11.51 -21.00 -14.87
CA PHE A 267 10.79 -20.33 -13.79
C PHE A 267 11.34 -20.69 -12.42
N SER A 268 11.65 -21.96 -12.15
CA SER A 268 12.18 -22.40 -10.86
C SER A 268 13.48 -21.70 -10.49
N THR A 269 14.38 -21.47 -11.48
CA THR A 269 15.61 -20.72 -11.27
C THR A 269 15.34 -19.25 -10.99
N VAL A 270 14.48 -18.61 -11.79
CA VAL A 270 14.10 -17.20 -11.60
C VAL A 270 13.42 -16.99 -10.25
N TYR A 271 12.50 -17.88 -9.89
CA TYR A 271 11.77 -17.84 -8.63
C TYR A 271 12.72 -17.96 -7.44
N SER A 272 13.57 -18.98 -7.41
CA SER A 272 14.54 -19.17 -6.33
C SER A 272 15.54 -18.01 -6.25
N TYR A 273 16.01 -17.48 -7.40
CA TYR A 273 16.92 -16.34 -7.43
C TYR A 273 16.29 -15.10 -6.78
N LEU A 274 15.02 -14.82 -7.05
CA LEU A 274 14.33 -13.65 -6.49
C LEU A 274 13.94 -13.88 -5.03
N MET A 275 13.37 -15.03 -4.68
CA MET A 275 12.95 -15.33 -3.31
C MET A 275 14.10 -15.38 -2.31
N ASN A 276 15.29 -15.79 -2.76
CA ASN A 276 16.48 -15.85 -1.90
C ASN A 276 17.32 -14.56 -1.94
N SER A 277 16.92 -13.53 -2.69
CA SER A 277 17.71 -12.30 -2.76
C SER A 277 17.55 -11.45 -1.51
N THR A 278 18.67 -10.88 -1.05
CA THR A 278 18.67 -9.88 0.04
C THR A 278 18.68 -8.44 -0.49
N LYS A 279 18.63 -8.26 -1.80
CA LYS A 279 18.74 -6.98 -2.50
C LYS A 279 17.58 -6.81 -3.49
N ASN A 280 17.25 -5.54 -3.73
CA ASN A 280 16.40 -5.10 -4.83
C ASN A 280 17.27 -4.81 -6.06
N PHE A 281 16.71 -4.91 -7.26
CA PHE A 281 17.44 -4.74 -8.51
C PHE A 281 16.95 -3.52 -9.30
N VAL A 282 17.20 -2.33 -8.74
CA VAL A 282 17.04 -1.04 -9.42
C VAL A 282 18.42 -0.57 -9.88
N GLU A 283 18.59 -0.36 -11.18
CA GLU A 283 19.83 0.24 -11.69
C GLU A 283 19.88 1.72 -11.30
N ALA A 284 20.98 2.13 -10.66
CA ALA A 284 21.13 3.50 -10.20
C ALA A 284 22.60 3.91 -10.22
N TYR A 285 22.90 4.96 -10.99
CA TYR A 285 24.23 5.51 -11.13
C TYR A 285 24.18 7.01 -11.37
N ASP A 286 25.25 7.71 -11.03
CA ASP A 286 25.44 9.11 -11.36
C ASP A 286 26.08 9.21 -12.75
N LEU A 287 25.50 10.02 -13.63
CA LEU A 287 25.96 10.17 -15.00
C LEU A 287 26.10 11.64 -15.32
N GLU A 288 27.31 12.05 -15.68
CA GLU A 288 27.56 13.40 -16.18
C GLU A 288 27.03 13.59 -17.62
N GLY A 289 26.85 14.85 -18.01
CA GLY A 289 26.47 15.22 -19.37
C GLY A 289 24.96 15.31 -19.65
N PRO A 290 24.57 15.55 -20.92
CA PRO A 290 23.22 16.01 -21.29
C PRO A 290 22.09 15.03 -20.98
N VAL A 291 22.39 13.71 -20.98
CA VAL A 291 21.40 12.64 -20.76
C VAL A 291 21.38 12.11 -19.33
N GLY A 292 22.19 12.67 -18.44
CA GLY A 292 22.28 12.33 -17.02
C GLY A 292 21.94 13.54 -16.16
N ARG A 293 22.94 14.16 -15.52
CA ARG A 293 22.80 15.40 -14.74
C ARG A 293 22.25 16.58 -15.55
N GLY A 294 22.48 16.63 -16.86
CA GLY A 294 21.91 17.68 -17.73
C GLY A 294 20.39 17.68 -17.82
N ARG A 295 19.71 16.62 -17.37
CA ARG A 295 18.24 16.55 -17.29
C ARG A 295 17.67 16.98 -15.94
N TYR A 296 18.54 17.27 -14.96
CA TYR A 296 18.13 17.74 -13.64
C TYR A 296 17.58 19.17 -13.71
N SER A 297 16.51 19.44 -12.96
CA SER A 297 15.96 20.78 -12.82
C SER A 297 16.39 21.39 -11.49
N HIS A 298 17.01 22.57 -11.53
CA HIS A 298 17.46 23.27 -10.33
C HIS A 298 16.33 23.59 -9.34
N HIS A 299 15.08 23.66 -9.81
CA HIS A 299 13.89 23.86 -8.97
C HIS A 299 13.54 22.66 -8.07
N MET A 300 14.20 21.50 -8.25
CA MET A 300 14.05 20.35 -7.35
C MET A 300 14.90 20.50 -6.07
N SER A 301 15.80 21.48 -6.02
CA SER A 301 16.58 21.86 -4.84
C SER A 301 15.74 22.73 -3.89
N PRO A 302 15.89 22.60 -2.56
CA PRO A 302 16.87 21.78 -1.83
C PRO A 302 16.44 20.33 -1.56
N GLU A 303 15.22 19.92 -1.89
CA GLU A 303 14.67 18.63 -1.51
C GLU A 303 15.38 17.45 -2.19
N ILE A 304 15.78 17.61 -3.46
CA ILE A 304 16.61 16.68 -4.23
C ILE A 304 17.76 17.49 -4.80
N THR A 305 18.98 17.26 -4.34
CA THR A 305 20.15 17.95 -4.88
C THR A 305 20.68 17.26 -6.14
N ILE A 306 21.49 17.95 -6.93
CA ILE A 306 22.09 17.38 -8.14
C ILE A 306 23.03 16.20 -7.83
N GLU A 307 23.65 16.18 -6.65
CA GLU A 307 24.50 15.08 -6.18
C GLU A 307 23.69 13.84 -5.82
N GLN A 308 22.40 14.01 -5.51
CA GLN A 308 21.47 12.92 -5.24
C GLN A 308 20.80 12.40 -6.51
N TRP A 309 20.81 13.17 -7.59
CA TRP A 309 20.20 12.81 -8.88
C TRP A 309 20.85 11.55 -9.47
N ARG A 310 20.04 10.55 -9.80
CA ARG A 310 20.50 9.31 -10.41
C ARG A 310 19.79 9.02 -11.71
N LYS A 311 20.48 8.31 -12.58
CA LYS A 311 19.94 7.69 -13.78
C LYS A 311 19.88 6.17 -13.59
N GLY A 312 18.95 5.53 -14.27
CA GLY A 312 18.84 4.09 -14.31
C GLY A 312 17.99 3.58 -15.46
N SER A 313 17.83 2.26 -15.48
CA SER A 313 16.96 1.54 -16.41
C SER A 313 15.50 1.61 -15.97
N GLN A 314 14.60 1.75 -16.95
CA GLN A 314 13.15 1.56 -16.76
C GLN A 314 12.78 0.13 -16.32
N TRP A 315 13.71 -0.82 -16.45
CA TRP A 315 13.52 -2.23 -16.08
C TRP A 315 14.12 -2.48 -14.70
N PHE A 316 13.27 -2.83 -13.75
CA PHE A 316 13.69 -3.08 -12.39
C PHE A 316 12.94 -4.28 -11.82
N GLU A 317 13.52 -4.83 -10.76
CA GLU A 317 12.82 -5.67 -9.81
C GLU A 317 12.91 -5.01 -8.44
N MET A 318 11.84 -5.13 -7.67
CA MET A 318 11.81 -4.71 -6.28
C MET A 318 10.93 -5.64 -5.47
N ASP A 319 11.32 -5.81 -4.21
CA ASP A 319 10.55 -6.50 -3.22
C ASP A 319 9.29 -5.71 -2.81
N ARG A 320 8.36 -6.39 -2.13
CA ARG A 320 7.10 -5.78 -1.69
C ARG A 320 7.34 -4.60 -0.75
N GLN A 321 8.37 -4.63 0.08
CA GLN A 321 8.61 -3.56 1.04
C GLN A 321 9.07 -2.29 0.33
N LEU A 322 9.99 -2.39 -0.63
CA LEU A 322 10.42 -1.25 -1.42
C LEU A 322 9.26 -0.69 -2.27
N ALA A 323 8.43 -1.55 -2.85
CA ALA A 323 7.24 -1.10 -3.59
C ALA A 323 6.27 -0.27 -2.72
N LEU A 324 6.12 -0.62 -1.43
CA LEU A 324 5.30 0.15 -0.49
C LEU A 324 5.91 1.51 -0.12
N GLU A 325 7.23 1.61 -0.03
CA GLU A 325 7.90 2.89 0.20
C GLU A 325 7.76 3.80 -1.02
N VAL A 326 7.89 3.25 -2.23
CA VAL A 326 7.69 3.99 -3.50
C VAL A 326 6.26 4.50 -3.62
N ILE A 327 5.26 3.64 -3.39
CA ILE A 327 3.85 4.02 -3.57
C ILE A 327 3.35 5.01 -2.53
N SER A 328 4.00 5.05 -1.36
CA SER A 328 3.68 5.95 -0.25
C SER A 328 4.51 7.24 -0.28
N ASP A 329 5.32 7.46 -1.32
CA ASP A 329 6.18 8.63 -1.43
C ASP A 329 5.38 9.90 -1.75
N GLN A 330 5.03 10.64 -0.70
CA GLN A 330 4.35 11.93 -0.79
C GLN A 330 5.32 13.12 -0.84
N LYS A 331 6.63 12.88 -0.82
CA LYS A 331 7.62 13.97 -0.75
C LYS A 331 8.33 14.17 -2.08
N TYR A 332 8.92 13.12 -2.65
CA TYR A 332 9.81 13.25 -3.81
C TYR A 332 9.06 13.05 -5.13
N PHE A 333 8.13 12.10 -5.19
CA PHE A 333 7.33 11.89 -6.38
C PHE A 333 6.55 13.15 -6.84
N PRO A 334 5.90 13.93 -5.95
CA PRO A 334 5.24 15.17 -6.37
C PRO A 334 6.21 16.23 -6.92
N ILE A 335 7.45 16.26 -6.43
CA ILE A 335 8.50 17.16 -6.95
C ILE A 335 8.87 16.75 -8.37
N PHE A 336 9.03 15.45 -8.63
CA PHE A 336 9.22 14.94 -9.99
C PHE A 336 8.03 15.28 -10.89
N GLN A 337 6.79 15.05 -10.45
CA GLN A 337 5.60 15.41 -11.23
C GLN A 337 5.56 16.91 -11.59
N LYS A 338 5.98 17.77 -10.66
CA LYS A 338 5.96 19.23 -10.84
C LYS A 338 7.09 19.76 -11.71
N TYR A 339 8.31 19.26 -11.52
CA TYR A 339 9.54 19.86 -12.07
C TYR A 339 10.28 19.01 -13.10
N CYS A 340 10.00 17.70 -13.20
CA CYS A 340 10.55 16.84 -14.25
C CYS A 340 9.73 17.01 -15.54
N LYS A 341 10.00 18.09 -16.27
CA LYS A 341 9.32 18.44 -17.53
C LYS A 341 10.33 18.55 -18.67
N GLY A 342 9.84 18.49 -19.91
CA GLY A 342 10.66 18.66 -21.12
C GLY A 342 11.68 17.51 -21.29
N PRO A 343 13.00 17.77 -21.24
CA PRO A 343 14.03 16.75 -21.44
C PRO A 343 14.20 15.79 -20.25
N CYS A 344 13.49 16.02 -19.14
CA CYS A 344 13.52 15.15 -17.96
C CYS A 344 12.58 13.95 -18.12
N TYR A 345 13.11 12.74 -17.95
CA TYR A 345 12.36 11.49 -18.06
C TYR A 345 12.24 10.84 -16.68
N ALA A 346 11.06 10.97 -16.06
CA ALA A 346 10.85 10.52 -14.69
C ALA A 346 11.02 9.01 -14.52
N ASP A 347 10.67 8.22 -15.53
CA ASP A 347 10.84 6.77 -15.57
C ASP A 347 12.30 6.29 -15.60
N GLU A 348 13.24 7.15 -16.02
CA GLU A 348 14.70 6.89 -15.96
C GLU A 348 15.39 7.48 -14.73
N HIS A 349 14.72 8.34 -13.96
CA HIS A 349 15.36 9.16 -12.93
C HIS A 349 14.71 9.12 -11.54
N TYR A 350 13.38 9.03 -11.45
CA TYR A 350 12.67 9.05 -10.16
C TYR A 350 13.08 7.87 -9.27
N LEU A 351 12.83 6.65 -9.76
CA LEU A 351 13.06 5.44 -8.97
C LEU A 351 14.56 5.27 -8.60
N PRO A 352 15.53 5.43 -9.52
CA PRO A 352 16.95 5.40 -9.17
C PRO A 352 17.36 6.42 -8.11
N THR A 353 16.80 7.65 -8.19
CA THR A 353 17.10 8.75 -7.25
C THR A 353 16.51 8.44 -5.88
N PHE A 354 15.22 8.12 -5.81
CA PHE A 354 14.52 7.79 -4.57
C PHE A 354 15.16 6.60 -3.84
N VAL A 355 15.42 5.52 -4.57
CA VAL A 355 16.05 4.30 -4.02
C VAL A 355 17.46 4.59 -3.53
N SER A 356 18.25 5.37 -4.26
CA SER A 356 19.61 5.72 -3.83
C SER A 356 19.61 6.58 -2.57
N MET A 357 18.67 7.52 -2.45
CA MET A 357 18.55 8.41 -1.29
C MET A 357 18.06 7.70 -0.04
N LYS A 358 17.11 6.76 -0.17
CA LYS A 358 16.39 6.16 0.98
C LYS A 358 16.72 4.70 1.25
N HIS A 359 17.06 3.94 0.22
CA HIS A 359 17.15 2.48 0.28
C HIS A 359 18.43 1.91 -0.35
N GLY A 360 19.47 2.72 -0.56
CA GLY A 360 20.69 2.31 -1.27
C GLY A 360 21.36 1.05 -0.69
N LYS A 361 21.35 0.86 0.63
CA LYS A 361 21.91 -0.35 1.28
C LYS A 361 21.20 -1.64 0.88
N ARG A 362 19.92 -1.58 0.52
CA ARG A 362 19.09 -2.71 0.09
C ARG A 362 18.98 -2.84 -1.42
N ASN A 363 19.68 -2.00 -2.18
CA ASN A 363 19.68 -2.03 -3.63
C ASN A 363 21.00 -2.62 -4.16
N SER A 364 20.96 -3.26 -5.33
CA SER A 364 22.13 -3.79 -6.01
C SER A 364 22.74 -2.84 -7.05
N ASN A 365 22.11 -1.68 -7.29
CA ASN A 365 22.50 -0.69 -8.31
C ASN A 365 22.60 -1.27 -9.73
N ARG A 366 21.86 -2.35 -10.03
CA ARG A 366 21.83 -3.00 -11.34
C ARG A 366 20.46 -3.59 -11.63
N THR A 367 20.13 -3.73 -12.90
CA THR A 367 18.91 -4.42 -13.36
C THR A 367 19.18 -5.91 -13.63
N LEU A 368 18.11 -6.71 -13.63
CA LEU A 368 18.12 -8.12 -14.04
C LEU A 368 17.83 -8.32 -15.54
N THR A 369 17.68 -7.24 -16.30
CA THR A 369 17.40 -7.28 -17.74
C THR A 369 18.63 -6.88 -18.55
N TRP A 370 19.14 -7.80 -19.36
CA TRP A 370 20.23 -7.51 -20.29
C TRP A 370 19.74 -6.70 -21.50
N VAL A 371 20.54 -5.71 -21.87
CA VAL A 371 20.36 -4.83 -23.03
C VAL A 371 21.68 -4.69 -23.78
N ASP A 372 21.61 -4.59 -25.10
CA ASP A 372 22.77 -4.29 -25.94
C ASP A 372 22.72 -2.84 -26.44
N TRP A 373 23.70 -2.04 -26.04
CA TRP A 373 23.88 -0.66 -26.49
C TRP A 373 25.06 -0.50 -27.46
N SER A 374 25.72 -1.60 -27.87
CA SER A 374 26.93 -1.54 -28.70
C SER A 374 26.71 -0.90 -30.08
N ARG A 375 25.48 -0.96 -30.61
CA ARG A 375 25.11 -0.34 -31.90
C ARG A 375 24.85 1.17 -31.81
N GLY A 376 24.88 1.75 -30.60
CA GLY A 376 24.58 3.16 -30.37
C GLY A 376 23.13 3.54 -30.64
N GLY A 377 22.87 4.85 -30.54
CA GLY A 377 21.53 5.44 -30.77
C GLY A 377 20.66 5.56 -29.51
N PRO A 378 19.43 6.07 -29.67
CA PRO A 378 18.53 6.36 -28.54
C PRO A 378 17.88 5.11 -27.93
N HIS A 379 18.03 3.95 -28.57
CA HIS A 379 17.38 2.70 -28.17
C HIS A 379 18.35 1.52 -28.28
N PRO A 380 18.21 0.47 -27.44
CA PRO A 380 19.08 -0.69 -27.51
C PRO A 380 18.86 -1.48 -28.79
N ALA A 381 19.89 -2.24 -29.19
CA ALA A 381 19.90 -3.06 -30.38
C ALA A 381 18.76 -4.09 -30.39
N ARG A 382 18.28 -4.38 -31.60
CA ARG A 382 17.21 -5.35 -31.86
C ARG A 382 17.81 -6.62 -32.46
N PHE A 383 17.35 -7.77 -31.97
CA PHE A 383 17.79 -9.08 -32.43
C PHE A 383 16.74 -9.73 -33.32
N ILE A 384 17.12 -10.05 -34.56
CA ILE A 384 16.27 -10.77 -35.52
C ILE A 384 16.51 -12.28 -35.43
N ARG A 385 15.73 -13.06 -36.19
CA ARG A 385 15.81 -14.54 -36.23
C ARG A 385 17.24 -15.07 -36.35
N THR A 386 18.00 -14.60 -37.32
CA THR A 386 19.34 -15.13 -37.66
C THR A 386 20.37 -14.89 -36.56
N GLU A 387 20.20 -13.83 -35.77
CA GLU A 387 21.12 -13.42 -34.69
C GLU A 387 20.88 -14.18 -33.38
N VAL A 388 19.70 -14.80 -33.21
CA VAL A 388 19.43 -15.68 -32.07
C VAL A 388 20.06 -17.05 -32.35
N THR A 389 21.19 -17.34 -31.69
CA THR A 389 21.88 -18.65 -31.72
C THR A 389 22.00 -19.24 -30.31
N VAL A 390 22.37 -20.52 -30.21
CA VAL A 390 22.60 -21.18 -28.92
C VAL A 390 23.77 -20.53 -28.17
N GLU A 391 24.87 -20.27 -28.87
CA GLU A 391 26.07 -19.64 -28.34
C GLU A 391 25.77 -18.23 -27.84
N PHE A 392 24.94 -17.48 -28.58
CA PHE A 392 24.48 -16.16 -28.16
C PHE A 392 23.73 -16.24 -26.84
N LEU A 393 22.74 -17.14 -26.73
CA LEU A 393 21.91 -17.28 -25.53
C LEU A 393 22.71 -17.79 -24.32
N GLU A 394 23.66 -18.71 -24.51
CA GLU A 394 24.55 -19.16 -23.42
C GLU A 394 25.45 -18.04 -22.92
N ARG A 395 25.99 -17.22 -23.84
CA ARG A 395 26.78 -16.04 -23.46
C ARG A 395 25.96 -15.05 -22.61
N LEU A 396 24.66 -14.90 -22.89
CA LEU A 396 23.79 -14.05 -22.06
C LEU A 396 23.60 -14.59 -20.64
N ARG A 397 23.67 -15.91 -20.46
CA ARG A 397 23.45 -16.60 -19.19
C ARG A 397 24.67 -16.65 -18.29
N SER A 398 25.86 -16.86 -18.85
CA SER A 398 27.09 -17.14 -18.08
C SER A 398 28.31 -16.29 -18.47
N GLY A 399 28.18 -15.40 -19.46
CA GLY A 399 29.32 -14.64 -20.00
C GLY A 399 29.83 -13.48 -19.14
N ARG A 400 29.28 -13.26 -17.94
CA ARG A 400 29.65 -12.14 -17.05
C ARG A 400 29.63 -12.58 -15.59
N LYS A 401 30.43 -11.91 -14.76
CA LYS A 401 30.38 -12.01 -13.30
C LYS A 401 29.76 -10.75 -12.71
N CYS A 402 28.98 -10.92 -11.65
CA CYS A 402 28.35 -9.85 -10.89
C CYS A 402 28.18 -10.30 -9.44
N GLU A 403 27.81 -9.37 -8.58
CA GLU A 403 27.50 -9.68 -7.19
C GLU A 403 26.05 -10.16 -7.03
N TYR A 404 25.86 -11.20 -6.24
CA TYR A 404 24.57 -11.68 -5.76
C TYR A 404 24.71 -12.09 -4.29
N ASN A 405 23.96 -11.42 -3.41
CA ASN A 405 24.03 -11.63 -1.95
C ASN A 405 25.45 -11.58 -1.37
N GLY A 406 26.29 -10.65 -1.86
CA GLY A 406 27.69 -10.51 -1.43
C GLY A 406 28.69 -11.48 -2.08
N ASN A 407 28.23 -12.45 -2.86
CA ASN A 407 29.07 -13.44 -3.53
C ASN A 407 29.19 -13.18 -5.04
N SER A 408 30.28 -13.62 -5.64
CA SER A 408 30.42 -13.60 -7.10
C SER A 408 29.52 -14.66 -7.74
N SER A 409 28.70 -14.25 -8.70
CA SER A 409 27.79 -15.10 -9.46
C SER A 409 27.96 -14.88 -10.96
N THR A 410 27.74 -15.94 -11.73
CA THR A 410 27.67 -15.86 -13.21
C THR A 410 26.28 -15.51 -13.71
N THR A 411 25.25 -15.65 -12.87
CA THR A 411 23.85 -15.35 -13.22
C THR A 411 23.57 -13.87 -13.01
N CYS A 412 23.87 -13.06 -14.02
CA CYS A 412 23.74 -11.61 -13.94
C CYS A 412 22.46 -11.06 -14.55
N PHE A 413 21.79 -11.77 -15.42
CA PHE A 413 20.54 -11.30 -16.00
C PHE A 413 19.56 -12.45 -16.05
N LEU A 414 18.33 -12.22 -15.61
CA LEU A 414 17.26 -13.21 -15.71
C LEU A 414 16.46 -13.02 -17.01
N PHE A 415 16.52 -11.82 -17.58
CA PHE A 415 15.79 -11.44 -18.78
C PHE A 415 16.72 -10.77 -19.78
N ALA A 416 16.31 -10.74 -21.05
CA ALA A 416 17.03 -10.02 -22.10
C ALA A 416 16.08 -9.32 -23.07
N ARG A 417 16.57 -8.25 -23.69
CA ARG A 417 15.87 -7.48 -24.74
C ARG A 417 16.90 -6.86 -25.71
N LYS A 418 16.55 -6.51 -26.96
CA LYS A 418 15.21 -6.40 -27.56
C LYS A 418 15.03 -7.40 -28.71
N PHE A 419 14.18 -8.40 -28.55
CA PHE A 419 13.95 -9.44 -29.56
C PHE A 419 12.80 -9.07 -30.49
N MET A 420 13.00 -9.23 -31.80
CA MET A 420 11.95 -9.00 -32.80
C MET A 420 11.00 -10.20 -32.87
N PRO A 421 9.73 -10.02 -33.33
CA PRO A 421 8.79 -11.13 -33.49
C PRO A 421 9.33 -12.27 -34.38
N THR A 422 10.13 -11.93 -35.37
CA THR A 422 10.82 -12.89 -36.25
C THR A 422 11.75 -13.85 -35.49
N ALA A 423 12.22 -13.49 -34.30
CA ALA A 423 13.05 -14.33 -33.46
C ALA A 423 12.27 -15.43 -32.71
N LEU A 424 10.94 -15.33 -32.61
CA LEU A 424 10.12 -16.20 -31.76
C LEU A 424 10.27 -17.69 -32.09
N ASP A 425 10.23 -18.06 -33.38
CA ASP A 425 10.41 -19.47 -33.82
C ASP A 425 11.72 -20.07 -33.29
N ARG A 426 12.83 -19.34 -33.41
CA ARG A 426 14.13 -19.81 -32.91
C ARG A 426 14.20 -19.83 -31.40
N LEU A 427 13.62 -18.83 -30.73
CA LEU A 427 13.54 -18.79 -29.28
C LEU A 427 12.76 -20.00 -28.73
N LEU A 428 11.61 -20.33 -29.32
CA LEU A 428 10.82 -21.51 -28.94
C LEU A 428 11.59 -22.82 -29.18
N ARG A 429 12.37 -22.89 -30.27
CA ARG A 429 13.21 -24.05 -30.59
C ARG A 429 14.36 -24.23 -29.59
N PHE A 430 14.96 -23.14 -29.12
CA PHE A 430 16.12 -23.18 -28.23
C PHE A 430 15.76 -23.15 -26.75
N ALA A 431 14.57 -22.66 -26.36
CA ALA A 431 14.15 -22.54 -24.97
C ALA A 431 14.24 -23.86 -24.18
N PRO A 432 13.81 -25.04 -24.69
CA PRO A 432 14.00 -26.30 -23.99
C PRO A 432 15.48 -26.68 -23.79
N LYS A 433 16.34 -26.32 -24.75
CA LYS A 433 17.76 -26.71 -24.79
C LYS A 433 18.62 -25.83 -23.88
N VAL A 434 18.45 -24.52 -23.99
CA VAL A 434 19.30 -23.50 -23.35
C VAL A 434 18.66 -22.91 -22.11
N MET A 435 17.38 -22.57 -22.17
CA MET A 435 16.67 -21.91 -21.05
C MET A 435 16.05 -22.92 -20.07
N HIS A 436 16.01 -24.21 -20.44
CA HIS A 436 15.54 -25.34 -19.64
C HIS A 436 14.05 -25.30 -19.24
N PHE A 437 13.15 -24.84 -20.12
CA PHE A 437 11.70 -24.73 -19.80
C PHE A 437 10.95 -26.06 -19.64
N ASN A 438 11.60 -27.20 -19.91
CA ASN A 438 11.00 -28.53 -19.77
C ASN A 438 11.63 -29.36 -18.64
N ARG A 439 12.45 -28.74 -17.77
CA ARG A 439 13.12 -29.42 -16.64
C ARG A 439 12.63 -28.86 -15.31
#